data_AF-A0A388PE39-F1
#
_entry.id   AF-A0A388PE39-F1
#
_cell.length_a   1.000
_cell.length_b   1.000
_cell.length_c   1.000
_cell.angle_alpha   90.00
_cell.angle_beta   90.00
_cell.angle_gamma   90.00
#
_symmetry.space_group_name_H-M   'P 1'
#
loop_
_entity.id
_entity.type
_entity.pdbx_description
1 polymer ?
#
loop_
_entity_poly.entity_id
_entity_poly.type
_entity_poly.pdbx_seq_one_letter_code
_entity_poly.pdbx_strand_id
1 'polypeptide(L)'
;MRHRLVLLGSDEIALAAFIAARALPAVDVVAVYSQPDRPSGRGQEVRPNPVAAWARQEGLPLLQPERLSAEDAAYLQSLDVSLGVVMAYGQILKDDFLQAPRLGLVNFHGSLLPALRGATPVEGALAAGLDVTGISLQQVVRKLDAGPLHASAALTIAHMKAAQPCVPAWATSRGNWRPAPCPQSWRALPSLYRRTKRKSVTPVA
;
A
#
# COMPACT_ATOMS: atom_id res chain seq x y z
N MET A 1 3.65 25.67 -18.89
CA MET A 1 4.71 25.51 -17.86
C MET A 1 4.62 24.08 -17.33
N ARG A 2 5.74 23.42 -17.04
CA ARG A 2 5.72 22.07 -16.42
C ARG A 2 5.71 22.21 -14.89
N HIS A 3 4.87 21.44 -14.21
CA HIS A 3 4.80 21.33 -12.76
C HIS A 3 5.84 20.31 -12.28
N ARG A 4 6.77 20.76 -11.45
CA ARG A 4 7.87 19.95 -10.95
C ARG A 4 7.42 19.22 -9.68
N LEU A 5 7.36 17.90 -9.72
CA LEU A 5 6.88 17.07 -8.64
C LEU A 5 8.01 16.28 -7.97
N VAL A 6 7.93 16.18 -6.64
CA VAL A 6 8.65 15.17 -5.87
C VAL A 6 7.67 14.10 -5.40
N LEU A 7 8.04 12.83 -5.53
CA LEU A 7 7.22 11.70 -5.10
C LEU A 7 7.83 11.06 -3.86
N LEU A 8 7.03 10.76 -2.84
CA LEU A 8 7.48 10.20 -1.57
C LEU A 8 6.69 8.97 -1.20
N GLY A 9 7.30 7.79 -1.26
CA GLY A 9 6.65 6.54 -0.94
C GLY A 9 7.62 5.37 -0.96
N SER A 10 7.23 4.26 -0.32
CA SER A 10 8.05 3.03 -0.34
C SER A 10 7.25 1.80 -0.73
N ASP A 11 5.96 1.78 -0.41
CA ASP A 11 5.08 0.63 -0.62
C ASP A 11 4.50 0.57 -2.03
N GLU A 12 4.13 -0.64 -2.48
CA GLU A 12 3.54 -0.90 -3.79
C GLU A 12 2.25 -0.09 -4.01
N ILE A 13 1.48 0.17 -2.95
CA ILE A 13 0.23 0.94 -3.03
C ILE A 13 0.43 2.35 -3.62
N ALA A 14 1.63 2.92 -3.51
CA ALA A 14 1.96 4.24 -4.05
C ALA A 14 2.13 4.26 -5.59
N LEU A 15 2.49 3.12 -6.19
CA LEU A 15 2.94 3.06 -7.58
C LEU A 15 1.86 3.50 -8.57
N ALA A 16 0.61 3.11 -8.35
CA ALA A 16 -0.48 3.47 -9.25
C ALA A 16 -0.62 5.00 -9.37
N ALA A 17 -0.59 5.70 -8.24
CA ALA A 17 -0.66 7.17 -8.22
C ALA A 17 0.58 7.82 -8.83
N PHE A 18 1.77 7.28 -8.56
CA PHE A 18 3.04 7.83 -9.03
C PHE A 18 3.22 7.67 -10.54
N ILE A 19 2.88 6.50 -11.08
CA ILE A 19 2.88 6.24 -12.52
C ILE A 19 1.88 7.16 -13.22
N ALA A 20 0.66 7.29 -12.68
CA ALA A 20 -0.35 8.18 -13.24
C ALA A 20 0.09 9.64 -13.23
N ALA A 21 0.67 10.12 -12.12
CA ALA A 21 1.18 11.49 -12.01
C ALA A 21 2.30 11.77 -13.03
N ARG A 22 3.24 10.84 -13.20
CA ARG A 22 4.35 10.98 -14.17
C ARG A 22 3.87 11.00 -15.62
N ALA A 23 2.78 10.30 -15.93
CA ALA A 23 2.21 10.27 -17.28
C ALA A 23 1.52 11.58 -17.70
N LEU A 24 1.30 12.52 -16.76
CA LEU A 24 0.65 13.79 -17.07
C LEU A 24 1.57 14.68 -17.93
N PRO A 25 1.11 15.20 -19.09
CA PRO A 25 1.97 15.96 -20.01
C PRO A 25 2.59 17.24 -19.43
N ALA A 26 1.94 17.82 -18.43
CA ALA A 26 2.37 19.02 -17.75
C ALA A 26 3.21 18.74 -16.49
N VAL A 27 3.57 17.48 -16.20
CA VAL A 27 4.32 17.11 -15.00
C VAL A 27 5.76 16.74 -15.36
N ASP A 28 6.68 17.13 -14.49
CA ASP A 28 8.07 16.73 -14.50
C ASP A 28 8.41 16.15 -13.11
N VAL A 29 8.69 14.84 -13.03
CA VAL A 29 9.07 14.21 -11.76
C VAL A 29 10.57 14.39 -11.58
N VAL A 30 10.94 15.26 -10.63
CA VAL A 30 12.33 15.72 -10.48
C VAL A 30 13.11 14.94 -9.43
N ALA A 31 12.40 14.27 -8.51
CA ALA A 31 12.99 13.42 -7.49
C ALA A 31 11.96 12.43 -6.94
N VAL A 32 12.44 11.26 -6.52
CA VAL A 32 11.68 10.25 -5.78
C VAL A 32 12.40 9.99 -4.46
N TYR A 33 11.67 10.11 -3.35
CA TYR A 33 12.13 9.71 -2.03
C TYR A 33 11.46 8.40 -1.63
N SER A 34 12.28 7.45 -1.18
CA SER A 34 11.82 6.18 -0.66
C SER A 34 12.60 5.82 0.61
N GLN A 35 12.10 4.90 1.42
CA GLN A 35 12.85 4.37 2.55
C GLN A 35 14.09 3.61 2.06
N PRO A 36 15.17 3.53 2.86
CA PRO A 36 16.28 2.62 2.60
C PRO A 36 15.82 1.17 2.40
N ASP A 37 16.53 0.45 1.56
CA ASP A 37 16.26 -0.97 1.31
C ASP A 37 16.55 -1.76 2.60
N ARG A 38 15.56 -2.49 3.11
CA ARG A 38 15.66 -3.26 4.36
C ARG A 38 15.44 -4.76 4.11
N PRO A 39 16.06 -5.64 4.91
CA PRO A 39 15.75 -7.06 4.91
C PRO A 39 14.25 -7.29 5.09
N SER A 40 13.66 -8.14 4.27
CA SER A 40 12.23 -8.49 4.39
C SER A 40 11.95 -9.93 3.97
N GLY A 41 10.81 -10.45 4.41
CA GLY A 41 10.36 -11.81 4.09
C GLY A 41 11.16 -12.92 4.77
N ARG A 42 10.90 -14.17 4.37
CA ARG A 42 11.67 -15.33 4.86
C ARG A 42 13.04 -15.32 4.19
N GLY A 43 14.10 -15.41 4.99
CA GLY A 43 15.49 -15.38 4.51
C GLY A 43 16.18 -14.02 4.63
N GLN A 44 15.42 -12.95 4.95
CA GLN A 44 15.98 -11.61 5.24
C GLN A 44 16.89 -11.08 4.13
N GLU A 45 16.57 -11.39 2.88
CA GLU A 45 17.30 -10.81 1.74
C GLU A 45 16.98 -9.32 1.63
N VAL A 46 18.02 -8.51 1.41
CA VAL A 46 17.85 -7.09 1.13
C VAL A 46 17.41 -6.96 -0.33
N ARG A 47 16.22 -6.39 -0.52
CA ARG A 47 15.67 -6.10 -1.84
C ARG A 47 15.22 -4.65 -1.91
N PRO A 48 15.29 -4.04 -3.10
CA PRO A 48 14.68 -2.74 -3.33
C PRO A 48 13.21 -2.77 -2.93
N ASN A 49 12.76 -1.75 -2.20
CA ASN A 49 11.31 -1.59 -2.00
C ASN A 49 10.63 -1.25 -3.35
N PRO A 50 9.31 -1.48 -3.48
CA PRO A 50 8.59 -1.29 -4.75
C PRO A 50 8.81 0.08 -5.42
N VAL A 51 8.77 1.18 -4.66
CA VAL A 51 8.97 2.53 -5.21
C VAL A 51 10.42 2.75 -5.63
N ALA A 52 11.40 2.28 -4.86
CA ALA A 52 12.82 2.38 -5.21
C ALA A 52 13.14 1.57 -6.48
N ALA A 53 12.59 0.35 -6.60
CA ALA A 53 12.73 -0.47 -7.80
C ALA A 53 12.19 0.25 -9.04
N TRP A 54 10.96 0.78 -8.94
CA TRP A 54 10.31 1.52 -10.00
C TRP A 54 11.09 2.78 -10.39
N ALA A 55 11.51 3.60 -9.43
CA ALA A 55 12.27 4.82 -9.71
C ALA A 55 13.58 4.54 -10.46
N ARG A 56 14.31 3.49 -10.07
CA ARG A 56 15.53 3.03 -10.75
C ARG A 56 15.25 2.56 -12.18
N GLN A 57 14.20 1.76 -12.38
CA GLN A 57 13.78 1.29 -13.70
C GLN A 57 13.44 2.46 -14.64
N GLU A 58 12.79 3.50 -14.09
CA GLU A 58 12.36 4.67 -14.85
C GLU A 58 13.45 5.74 -15.03
N GLY A 59 14.65 5.51 -14.50
CA GLY A 59 15.77 6.45 -14.56
C GLY A 59 15.53 7.74 -13.78
N LEU A 60 14.67 7.71 -12.76
CA LEU A 60 14.34 8.87 -11.94
C LEU A 60 15.38 9.07 -10.82
N PRO A 61 15.73 10.32 -10.47
CA PRO A 61 16.57 10.59 -9.30
C PRO A 61 15.94 10.01 -8.03
N LEU A 62 16.62 9.05 -7.41
CA LEU A 62 16.15 8.34 -6.22
C LEU A 62 16.99 8.72 -5.00
N LEU A 63 16.32 9.15 -3.94
CA LEU A 63 16.92 9.46 -2.65
C LEU A 63 16.35 8.54 -1.57
N GLN A 64 17.25 7.97 -0.76
CA GLN A 64 16.88 7.03 0.31
C GLN A 64 17.55 7.41 1.64
N PRO A 65 17.27 8.60 2.21
CA PRO A 65 17.83 8.97 3.50
C PRO A 65 17.24 8.11 4.62
N GLU A 66 18.06 7.68 5.56
CA GLU A 66 17.58 7.03 6.81
C GLU A 66 16.64 7.96 7.59
N ARG A 67 16.92 9.26 7.55
CA ARG A 67 16.09 10.32 8.13
C ARG A 67 16.20 11.58 7.28
N LEU A 68 15.07 12.20 6.98
CA LEU A 68 15.05 13.52 6.34
C LEU A 68 15.84 14.56 7.15
N SER A 69 16.68 15.29 6.43
CA SER A 69 17.60 16.30 6.92
C SER A 69 17.29 17.68 6.33
N ALA A 70 17.97 18.72 6.83
CA ALA A 70 17.87 20.06 6.25
C ALA A 70 18.46 20.12 4.84
N GLU A 71 19.43 19.25 4.51
CA GLU A 71 20.01 19.16 3.17
C GLU A 71 18.98 18.64 2.16
N ASP A 72 18.10 17.72 2.57
CA ASP A 72 17.00 17.25 1.73
C ASP A 72 16.01 18.38 1.41
N ALA A 73 15.68 19.21 2.41
CA ALA A 73 14.82 20.38 2.20
C ALA A 73 15.49 21.39 1.23
N ALA A 74 16.78 21.67 1.42
CA ALA A 74 17.54 22.56 0.54
C ALA A 74 17.65 22.00 -0.89
N TYR A 75 17.79 20.69 -1.03
CA TYR A 75 17.81 20.02 -2.33
C TYR A 75 16.47 20.21 -3.07
N LEU A 76 15.33 19.98 -2.41
CA LEU A 76 14.01 20.22 -3.02
C LEU A 76 13.81 21.68 -3.43
N GLN A 77 14.28 22.64 -2.63
CA GLN A 77 14.24 24.06 -2.97
C GLN A 77 15.10 24.36 -4.21
N SER A 78 16.31 23.79 -4.29
CA SER A 78 17.20 23.95 -5.45
C SER A 78 16.58 23.43 -6.76
N LEU A 79 15.65 22.48 -6.65
CA LEU A 79 14.94 21.90 -7.77
C LEU A 79 13.66 22.67 -8.16
N ASP A 80 13.31 23.79 -7.51
CA ASP A 80 12.04 24.52 -7.72
C ASP A 80 10.81 23.59 -7.75
N VAL A 81 10.72 22.72 -6.75
CA VAL A 81 9.62 21.77 -6.64
C VAL A 81 8.30 22.54 -6.45
N SER A 82 7.33 22.25 -7.30
CA SER A 82 5.99 22.84 -7.24
C SER A 82 5.15 22.18 -6.17
N LEU A 83 5.14 20.85 -6.10
CA LEU A 83 4.28 20.08 -5.18
C LEU A 83 4.96 18.75 -4.82
N GLY A 84 4.85 18.34 -3.55
CA GLY A 84 5.20 16.98 -3.14
C GLY A 84 3.97 16.08 -3.06
N VAL A 85 4.10 14.84 -3.54
CA VAL A 85 3.04 13.82 -3.47
C VAL A 85 3.53 12.68 -2.59
N VAL A 86 2.83 12.45 -1.49
CA VAL A 86 3.16 11.45 -0.48
C VAL A 86 2.16 10.31 -0.54
N MET A 87 2.65 9.07 -0.43
CA MET A 87 1.84 7.90 -0.14
C MET A 87 2.71 6.82 0.49
N ALA A 88 2.35 6.32 1.67
CA ALA A 88 3.07 5.22 2.34
C ALA A 88 4.60 5.45 2.43
N TYR A 89 5.03 6.64 2.83
CA TYR A 89 6.45 6.98 2.97
C TYR A 89 7.05 6.58 4.33
N GLY A 90 6.30 6.77 5.43
CA GLY A 90 6.65 6.25 6.74
C GLY A 90 7.66 7.07 7.56
N GLN A 91 8.22 8.17 7.03
CA GLN A 91 8.97 9.14 7.85
C GLN A 91 8.09 10.33 8.25
N ILE A 92 8.38 10.89 9.42
CA ILE A 92 7.79 12.17 9.85
C ILE A 92 8.44 13.30 9.05
N LEU A 93 7.62 14.10 8.39
CA LEU A 93 8.05 15.26 7.63
C LEU A 93 8.15 16.47 8.57
N LYS A 94 9.37 17.02 8.72
CA LYS A 94 9.63 18.22 9.52
C LYS A 94 9.22 19.48 8.75
N ASP A 95 9.03 20.58 9.49
CA ASP A 95 8.48 21.83 8.94
C ASP A 95 9.31 22.40 7.76
N ASP A 96 10.64 22.29 7.82
CA ASP A 96 11.56 22.70 6.75
C ASP A 96 11.29 21.95 5.45
N PHE A 97 11.13 20.63 5.53
CA PHE A 97 10.82 19.78 4.40
C PHE A 97 9.38 19.99 3.91
N LEU A 98 8.42 20.20 4.83
CA LEU A 98 7.02 20.48 4.50
C LEU A 98 6.85 21.76 3.67
N GLN A 99 7.71 22.76 3.92
CA GLN A 99 7.66 24.06 3.27
C GLN A 99 8.56 24.15 2.01
N ALA A 100 9.39 23.14 1.74
CA ALA A 100 10.33 23.18 0.62
C ALA A 100 9.63 23.22 -0.75
N PRO A 101 8.56 22.43 -1.03
CA PRO A 101 7.77 22.61 -2.23
C PRO A 101 6.89 23.87 -2.17
N ARG A 102 6.75 24.59 -3.28
CA ARG A 102 5.98 25.86 -3.36
C ARG A 102 4.51 25.73 -2.90
N LEU A 103 3.85 24.61 -3.21
CA LEU A 103 2.47 24.31 -2.82
C LEU A 103 2.37 23.34 -1.63
N GLY A 104 3.51 23.08 -0.97
CA GLY A 104 3.64 22.09 0.09
C GLY A 104 3.49 20.65 -0.42
N LEU A 105 2.99 19.78 0.45
CA LEU A 105 2.79 18.36 0.12
C LEU A 105 1.32 17.96 0.26
N VAL A 106 0.90 17.05 -0.60
CA VAL A 106 -0.35 16.31 -0.49
C VAL A 106 -0.08 14.85 -0.20
N ASN A 107 -0.94 14.22 0.61
CA ASN A 107 -0.85 12.81 0.95
C ASN A 107 -2.09 12.07 0.48
N PHE A 108 -1.89 10.94 -0.21
CA PHE A 108 -2.92 9.95 -0.44
C PHE A 108 -3.05 9.06 0.80
N HIS A 109 -4.20 9.17 1.47
CA HIS A 109 -4.53 8.40 2.65
C HIS A 109 -5.52 7.28 2.32
N GLY A 110 -5.23 6.05 2.73
CA GLY A 110 -6.00 4.84 2.38
C GLY A 110 -7.34 4.66 3.11
N SER A 111 -7.97 5.76 3.55
CA SER A 111 -9.33 5.76 4.08
C SER A 111 -10.09 7.02 3.65
N LEU A 112 -11.39 7.04 3.93
CA LEU A 112 -12.22 8.25 3.89
C LEU A 112 -12.01 9.07 5.17
N LEU A 113 -11.13 10.07 5.10
CA LEU A 113 -10.85 10.95 6.24
C LEU A 113 -12.11 11.73 6.64
N PRO A 114 -12.31 12.01 7.95
CA PRO A 114 -11.36 11.83 9.06
C PRO A 114 -11.33 10.43 9.69
N ALA A 115 -12.04 9.43 9.13
CA ALA A 115 -12.03 8.08 9.67
C ALA A 115 -10.67 7.40 9.46
N LEU A 116 -10.26 6.54 10.40
CA LEU A 116 -9.07 5.69 10.30
C LEU A 116 -7.78 6.45 9.95
N ARG A 117 -7.52 7.58 10.63
CA ARG A 117 -6.20 8.24 10.59
C ARG A 117 -5.10 7.28 11.06
N GLY A 118 -3.87 7.51 10.60
CA GLY A 118 -2.70 6.75 11.02
C GLY A 118 -2.24 5.71 10.00
N ALA A 119 -1.38 4.80 10.45
CA ALA A 119 -0.52 4.03 9.57
C ALA A 119 -1.21 2.87 8.83
N THR A 120 -2.32 2.34 9.32
CA THR A 120 -2.95 1.10 8.81
C THR A 120 -4.44 1.29 8.49
N PRO A 121 -4.81 2.24 7.62
CA PRO A 121 -6.21 2.55 7.34
C PRO A 121 -6.93 1.41 6.60
N VAL A 122 -6.23 0.68 5.73
CA VAL A 122 -6.81 -0.42 4.96
C VAL A 122 -7.10 -1.60 5.87
N GLU A 123 -6.12 -2.05 6.66
CA GLU A 123 -6.27 -3.13 7.63
C GLU A 123 -7.30 -2.74 8.70
N GLY A 124 -7.31 -1.49 9.14
CA GLY A 124 -8.28 -0.97 10.10
C GLY A 124 -9.71 -1.05 9.59
N ALA A 125 -9.95 -0.70 8.31
CA ALA A 125 -11.27 -0.81 7.70
C ALA A 125 -11.76 -2.26 7.64
N LEU A 126 -10.87 -3.18 7.24
CA LEU A 126 -11.17 -4.61 7.18
C LEU A 126 -11.43 -5.20 8.57
N ALA A 127 -10.57 -4.89 9.55
CA ALA A 127 -10.70 -5.38 10.91
C ALA A 127 -11.95 -4.87 11.62
N ALA A 128 -12.37 -3.64 11.32
CA ALA A 128 -13.62 -3.06 11.82
C ALA A 128 -14.86 -3.60 11.08
N GLY A 129 -14.69 -4.43 10.04
CA GLY A 129 -15.80 -4.99 9.27
C GLY A 129 -16.57 -3.93 8.47
N LEU A 130 -15.91 -2.87 8.01
CA LEU A 130 -16.58 -1.82 7.24
C LEU A 130 -17.05 -2.34 5.87
N ASP A 131 -18.20 -1.84 5.42
CA ASP A 131 -18.71 -2.12 4.07
C ASP A 131 -18.13 -1.17 3.02
N VAL A 132 -17.68 0.00 3.46
CA VAL A 132 -17.15 1.07 2.61
C VAL A 132 -15.88 1.63 3.25
N THR A 133 -14.86 1.79 2.43
CA THR A 133 -13.65 2.56 2.71
C THR A 133 -13.39 3.49 1.52
N GLY A 134 -12.15 3.94 1.33
CA GLY A 134 -11.80 4.74 0.17
C GLY A 134 -10.39 5.30 0.25
N ILE A 135 -10.15 6.31 -0.55
CA ILE A 135 -8.91 7.09 -0.57
C ILE A 135 -9.26 8.57 -0.40
N SER A 136 -8.44 9.28 0.36
CA SER A 136 -8.53 10.74 0.51
C SER A 136 -7.23 11.38 0.10
N LEU A 137 -7.30 12.45 -0.69
CA LEU A 137 -6.19 13.34 -0.96
C LEU A 137 -6.27 14.53 0.01
N GLN A 138 -5.31 14.64 0.91
CA GLN A 138 -5.27 15.71 1.90
C GLN A 138 -4.01 16.56 1.72
N GLN A 139 -4.08 17.84 2.10
CA GLN A 139 -2.89 18.62 2.36
C GLN A 139 -2.15 18.04 3.56
N VAL A 140 -0.82 17.94 3.51
CA VAL A 140 -0.03 17.54 4.67
C VAL A 140 0.11 18.74 5.62
N VAL A 141 -0.19 18.50 6.89
CA VAL A 141 0.03 19.43 8.00
C VAL A 141 0.75 18.69 9.12
N ARG A 142 1.28 19.42 10.11
CA ARG A 142 2.02 18.83 11.24
C ARG A 142 1.21 17.79 12.02
N LYS A 143 -0.11 17.98 12.12
CA LYS A 143 -1.00 17.02 12.77
C LYS A 143 -1.29 15.87 11.82
N LEU A 144 -0.96 14.65 12.26
CA LEU A 144 -1.11 13.40 11.49
C LEU A 144 -2.50 13.28 10.87
N ASP A 145 -2.52 13.11 9.55
CA ASP A 145 -3.70 12.90 8.71
C ASP A 145 -4.88 13.85 8.99
N ALA A 146 -4.58 15.09 9.35
CA ALA A 146 -5.56 16.08 9.78
C ALA A 146 -5.58 17.34 8.92
N GLY A 147 -4.98 17.32 7.74
CA GLY A 147 -5.01 18.47 6.85
C GLY A 147 -6.30 18.59 6.05
N PRO A 148 -6.55 19.75 5.42
CA PRO A 148 -7.68 19.95 4.51
C PRO A 148 -7.75 18.89 3.41
N LEU A 149 -8.96 18.43 3.09
CA LEU A 149 -9.20 17.49 2.00
C LEU A 149 -9.32 18.23 0.67
N HIS A 150 -8.63 17.73 -0.35
CA HIS A 150 -8.74 18.20 -1.73
C HIS A 150 -9.68 17.32 -2.55
N ALA A 151 -9.67 16.01 -2.29
CA ALA A 151 -10.55 15.05 -2.96
C ALA A 151 -10.71 13.78 -2.13
N SER A 152 -11.76 13.01 -2.39
CA SER A 152 -11.94 11.65 -1.86
C SER A 152 -12.70 10.78 -2.85
N ALA A 153 -12.47 9.48 -2.78
CA ALA A 153 -13.20 8.48 -3.56
C ALA A 153 -13.51 7.28 -2.68
N ALA A 154 -14.78 6.87 -2.65
CA ALA A 154 -15.24 5.73 -1.88
C ALA A 154 -15.05 4.41 -2.65
N LEU A 155 -14.82 3.34 -1.91
CA LEU A 155 -14.67 1.98 -2.40
C LEU A 155 -15.48 1.03 -1.52
N THR A 156 -16.36 0.24 -2.14
CA THR A 156 -17.06 -0.84 -1.45
C THR A 156 -16.10 -1.99 -1.17
N ILE A 157 -16.05 -2.45 0.07
CA ILE A 157 -15.28 -3.62 0.47
C ILE A 157 -16.10 -4.85 0.07
N ALA A 158 -15.56 -5.67 -0.83
CA ALA A 158 -16.17 -6.93 -1.18
C ALA A 158 -15.97 -7.94 -0.03
N HIS A 159 -17.02 -8.27 0.71
CA HIS A 159 -16.95 -9.38 1.66
C HIS A 159 -17.02 -10.70 0.90
N MET A 160 -16.07 -11.58 1.17
CA MET A 160 -16.30 -12.99 0.91
C MET A 160 -17.46 -13.42 1.80
N LYS A 161 -18.65 -13.59 1.23
CA LYS A 161 -19.70 -14.37 1.89
C LYS A 161 -19.07 -15.71 2.20
N ALA A 162 -18.96 -16.04 3.49
CA ALA A 162 -18.54 -17.37 3.88
C ALA A 162 -19.43 -18.36 3.12
N ALA A 163 -18.83 -19.21 2.29
CA ALA A 163 -19.49 -20.45 1.94
C ALA A 163 -19.78 -21.11 3.29
N GLN A 164 -21.06 -21.34 3.57
CA GLN A 164 -21.50 -21.91 4.85
C GLN A 164 -20.57 -23.07 5.18
N PRO A 165 -19.80 -22.98 6.27
CA PRO A 165 -18.77 -23.97 6.51
C PRO A 165 -19.51 -25.30 6.64
N CYS A 166 -19.23 -26.22 5.73
CA CYS A 166 -19.55 -27.62 5.93
C CYS A 166 -18.54 -28.08 6.99
N VAL A 167 -18.76 -27.67 8.24
CA VAL A 167 -18.11 -28.29 9.38
C VAL A 167 -18.76 -29.66 9.44
N PRO A 168 -18.04 -30.77 9.13
CA PRO A 168 -18.56 -32.05 9.53
C PRO A 168 -18.65 -31.96 11.05
N ALA A 169 -19.86 -32.03 11.60
CA ALA A 169 -20.04 -32.16 13.03
C ALA A 169 -19.12 -33.31 13.48
N TRP A 170 -18.08 -33.01 14.25
CA TRP A 170 -17.31 -34.04 14.92
C TRP A 170 -18.19 -34.57 16.04
N ALA A 171 -19.12 -35.45 15.68
CA ALA A 171 -19.87 -36.21 16.66
C ALA A 171 -18.87 -37.14 17.35
N THR A 172 -18.55 -36.83 18.61
CA THR A 172 -17.82 -37.73 19.49
C THR A 172 -18.69 -38.93 19.83
N SER A 173 -18.75 -39.91 18.92
CA SER A 173 -19.20 -41.26 19.23
C SER A 173 -18.01 -42.21 19.08
N ARG A 174 -17.41 -42.56 20.23
CA ARG A 174 -16.59 -43.75 20.48
C ARG A 174 -15.71 -44.20 19.29
N GLY A 175 -14.61 -43.49 19.05
CA GLY A 175 -13.39 -44.07 18.51
C GLY A 175 -13.37 -44.51 17.04
N ASN A 176 -14.35 -44.13 16.20
CA ASN A 176 -14.28 -44.45 14.77
C ASN A 176 -14.51 -43.21 13.90
N TRP A 177 -13.44 -42.72 13.27
CA TRP A 177 -13.45 -41.53 12.41
C TRP A 177 -13.98 -41.90 11.02
N ARG A 178 -15.22 -41.50 10.71
CA ARG A 178 -15.74 -41.52 9.33
C ARG A 178 -16.21 -40.13 8.92
N PRO A 179 -15.78 -39.61 7.76
CA PRO A 179 -16.32 -38.35 7.25
C PRO A 179 -17.79 -38.55 6.88
N ALA A 180 -18.68 -37.70 7.39
CA ALA A 180 -20.05 -37.63 6.90
C ALA A 180 -20.05 -37.10 5.44
N PRO A 181 -20.89 -37.64 4.55
CA PRO A 181 -20.94 -37.17 3.17
C PRO A 181 -21.47 -35.73 3.12
N CYS A 182 -20.73 -34.88 2.40
CA CYS A 182 -21.09 -33.49 2.12
C CYS A 182 -22.34 -33.43 1.20
N PRO A 183 -23.30 -32.51 1.42
CA PRO A 183 -24.46 -32.37 0.53
C PRO A 183 -24.04 -32.04 -0.91
N GLN A 184 -24.80 -32.55 -1.89
CA GLN A 184 -24.49 -32.45 -3.33
C GLN A 184 -24.45 -31.01 -3.91
N SER A 185 -24.80 -29.99 -3.14
CA SER A 185 -24.75 -28.58 -3.55
C SER A 185 -23.33 -28.03 -3.79
N TRP A 186 -22.29 -28.80 -3.46
CA TRP A 186 -20.88 -28.45 -3.70
C TRP A 186 -20.40 -28.64 -5.15
N ARG A 187 -21.25 -29.10 -6.09
CA ARG A 187 -20.86 -29.29 -7.50
C ARG A 187 -20.75 -28.00 -8.31
N ALA A 188 -21.17 -26.85 -7.77
CA ALA A 188 -21.11 -25.56 -8.46
C ALA A 188 -20.06 -24.63 -7.84
N LEU A 189 -18.78 -24.96 -8.00
CA LEU A 189 -17.68 -24.00 -7.87
C LEU A 189 -16.97 -23.89 -9.23
N PRO A 190 -16.65 -22.68 -9.73
CA PRO A 190 -15.90 -22.50 -10.96
C PRO A 190 -14.56 -23.23 -10.92
N SER A 191 -14.14 -23.79 -12.05
CA SER A 191 -13.04 -24.74 -12.28
C SER A 191 -11.62 -24.29 -11.89
N LEU A 192 -11.44 -23.15 -11.21
CA LEU A 192 -10.15 -22.51 -10.99
C LEU A 192 -9.30 -23.11 -9.85
N TYR A 193 -9.84 -24.03 -9.05
CA TYR A 193 -9.11 -24.61 -7.90
C TYR A 193 -8.70 -26.09 -8.07
N ARG A 194 -8.54 -26.59 -9.31
CA ARG A 194 -8.17 -27.99 -9.58
C ARG A 194 -6.71 -28.26 -9.97
N ARG A 195 -5.83 -27.27 -9.89
CA ARG A 195 -4.41 -27.45 -10.24
C ARG A 195 -3.52 -26.86 -9.15
N THR A 196 -3.07 -27.71 -8.22
CA THR A 196 -1.75 -27.67 -7.56
C THR A 196 -1.69 -28.56 -6.30
N LYS A 197 -1.88 -29.88 -6.44
CA LYS A 197 -1.29 -30.85 -5.48
C LYS A 197 -0.98 -32.19 -6.16
N ARG A 198 0.17 -32.24 -6.83
CA ARG A 198 1.00 -33.45 -6.91
C ARG A 198 2.46 -33.01 -6.79
N LYS A 199 2.98 -33.00 -5.57
CA LYS A 199 4.39 -33.25 -5.33
C LYS A 199 4.46 -34.54 -4.52
N SER A 200 4.95 -35.57 -5.17
CA SER A 200 5.33 -36.85 -4.60
C SER A 200 6.36 -36.63 -3.50
N VAL A 201 6.06 -37.09 -2.29
CA VAL A 201 7.04 -37.25 -1.22
C VAL A 201 7.66 -38.63 -1.41
N THR A 202 8.93 -38.69 -1.78
CA THR A 202 9.74 -39.91 -1.70
C THR A 202 10.23 -40.07 -0.25
N PRO A 203 10.16 -41.27 0.36
CA PRO A 203 10.75 -41.50 1.66
C PRO A 203 12.27 -41.64 1.52
N VAL A 204 13.01 -40.99 2.41
CA VAL A 204 14.46 -41.16 2.56
C VAL A 204 14.70 -42.48 3.30
N ALA A 205 15.59 -43.31 2.76
CA ALA A 205 16.10 -44.54 3.37
C ALA A 205 17.28 -44.24 4.29
#